data_AF-A0A255DGS2-F1
#
_entry.id   AF-A0A255DGS2-F1
#
_cell.length_a   1.000
_cell.length_b   1.000
_cell.length_c   1.000
_cell.angle_alpha   90.00
_cell.angle_beta   90.00
_cell.angle_gamma   90.00
#
_symmetry.space_group_name_H-M   'P 1'
#
loop_
_entity.id
_entity.type
_entity.pdbx_description
1 polymer ?
#
loop_
_entity_poly.entity_id
_entity_poly.type
_entity_poly.pdbx_seq_one_letter_code
_entity_poly.pdbx_strand_id
1 'polypeptide(L)' 'MSKRAAGLFASVAAAGALTLGLSFAPTASAADGCGIGYHLEGPTCVLNVPGPDAHFISPNCWININGDERCYVP' A
#
# COMPACT_ATOMS: atom_id res chain seq x y z
N MET A 1 20.96 -22.47 26.50
CA MET A 1 20.87 -21.29 25.60
C MET A 1 21.25 -20.05 26.41
N SER A 2 22.23 -19.25 25.97
CA SER A 2 22.69 -18.08 26.76
C SER A 2 21.72 -16.90 26.61
N LYS A 3 21.60 -16.06 27.64
CA LYS A 3 20.74 -14.85 27.62
C LYS A 3 21.05 -13.92 26.43
N ARG A 4 22.31 -13.91 25.97
CA ARG A 4 22.77 -13.16 24.79
C ARG A 4 22.20 -13.72 23.48
N ALA A 5 22.15 -15.05 23.35
CA ALA A 5 21.55 -15.69 22.18
C ALA A 5 20.05 -15.37 22.11
N ALA A 6 19.33 -15.46 23.24
CA ALA A 6 17.91 -15.11 23.31
C ALA A 6 17.62 -13.65 22.91
N GLY A 7 18.46 -12.71 23.34
CA GLY A 7 18.35 -11.29 22.95
C GLY A 7 18.54 -11.08 21.45
N LEU A 8 19.53 -11.73 20.83
CA LEU A 8 19.73 -11.66 19.38
C LEU A 8 18.55 -12.24 18.60
N PHE A 9 18.02 -13.39 19.01
CA PHE A 9 16.85 -13.99 18.36
C PHE A 9 15.60 -13.09 18.46
N ALA A 10 15.36 -12.48 19.62
CA ALA A 10 14.26 -11.55 19.80
C ALA A 10 14.38 -10.32 18.90
N SER A 11 15.58 -9.75 18.78
CA SER A 11 15.82 -8.60 17.89
C SER A 11 15.64 -8.95 16.41
N VAL A 12 16.10 -10.12 15.97
CA VAL A 12 15.94 -10.59 14.58
C VAL A 12 14.46 -10.85 14.28
N ALA A 13 13.72 -11.48 15.19
CA ALA A 13 12.29 -11.71 15.05
C ALA A 13 11.50 -10.39 14.99
N ALA A 14 11.82 -9.43 15.85
CA ALA A 14 11.19 -8.12 15.85
C ALA A 14 11.49 -7.33 14.57
N ALA A 15 12.74 -7.36 14.09
CA ALA A 15 13.12 -6.72 12.84
C ALA A 15 12.42 -7.34 11.63
N GLY A 16 12.32 -8.68 11.58
CA GLY A 16 11.60 -9.40 10.53
C GLY A 16 10.09 -9.13 10.55
N ALA A 17 9.48 -9.04 11.73
CA ALA A 17 8.08 -8.68 11.86
C ALA A 17 7.81 -7.23 11.42
N LEU A 18 8.72 -6.29 11.72
CA LEU A 18 8.62 -4.91 11.25
C LEU A 18 8.71 -4.82 9.73
N THR A 19 9.71 -5.44 9.09
CA THR A 19 9.87 -5.38 7.62
C THR A 19 8.68 -6.00 6.89
N LEU A 20 8.15 -7.11 7.40
CA LEU A 20 6.90 -7.68 6.90
C LEU A 20 5.74 -6.69 7.06
N GLY A 21 5.56 -6.10 8.25
CA GLY A 21 4.50 -5.12 8.52
C GLY A 21 4.54 -3.89 7.59
N LEU A 22 5.73 -3.36 7.29
CA LEU A 22 5.89 -2.26 6.32
C LEU A 22 5.56 -2.66 4.88
N SER A 23 5.65 -3.96 4.54
CA SER A 23 5.33 -4.47 3.20
C SER A 23 3.82 -4.58 2.95
N PHE A 24 3.00 -4.59 4.02
CA PHE A 24 1.53 -4.68 3.96
C PHE A 24 0.82 -3.35 4.21
N ALA A 25 1.56 -2.28 4.53
CA ALA A 25 0.96 -0.96 4.58
C ALA A 25 0.49 -0.63 3.15
N PRO A 26 -0.82 -0.40 2.92
CA PRO A 26 -1.26 0.12 1.64
C PRO A 26 -0.50 1.43 1.49
N THR A 27 0.39 1.46 0.52
CA THR A 27 1.34 2.55 0.40
C THR A 27 0.51 3.82 0.32
N ALA A 28 0.59 4.69 1.34
CA ALA A 28 0.07 6.05 1.23
C ALA A 28 0.67 6.76 0.00
N SER A 29 1.80 6.23 -0.51
CA SER A 29 2.41 6.54 -1.81
C SER A 29 1.53 6.27 -3.03
N ALA A 30 0.55 5.36 -2.99
CA ALA A 30 -0.32 5.10 -4.13
C ALA A 30 -1.30 6.25 -4.40
N ALA A 31 -1.47 7.15 -3.42
CA ALA A 31 -2.34 8.30 -3.49
C ALA A 31 -1.60 9.63 -3.64
N ASP A 32 -0.27 9.62 -3.85
CA ASP A 32 0.55 10.83 -3.96
C ASP A 32 0.36 11.82 -2.78
N GLY A 33 0.03 11.30 -1.59
CA GLY A 33 -0.27 12.10 -0.39
C GLY A 33 -1.73 12.53 -0.22
N CYS A 34 -2.64 12.18 -1.15
CA CYS A 34 -4.06 12.52 -1.10
C CYS A 34 -4.94 11.59 -0.26
N GLY A 35 -4.37 10.50 0.28
CA GLY A 35 -5.10 9.50 1.06
C GLY A 35 -5.80 8.44 0.20
N ILE A 36 -6.27 7.37 0.86
CA ILE A 36 -6.82 6.19 0.19
C ILE A 36 -8.00 6.60 -0.71
N GLY A 37 -7.96 6.18 -1.98
CA GLY A 37 -9.01 6.42 -2.96
C GLY A 37 -8.90 7.71 -3.78
N TYR A 38 -7.85 8.49 -3.56
CA TYR A 38 -7.58 9.73 -4.28
C TYR A 38 -6.19 9.68 -4.91
N HIS A 39 -5.96 10.49 -5.95
CA HIS A 39 -4.63 10.76 -6.49
C HIS A 39 -4.43 12.26 -6.69
N LEU A 40 -3.19 12.69 -6.88
CA LEU A 40 -2.85 14.08 -7.09
C LEU A 40 -2.96 14.44 -8.57
N GLU A 41 -3.89 15.34 -8.91
CA GLU A 41 -4.00 15.97 -10.23
C GLU A 41 -3.58 17.45 -10.11
N GLY A 42 -2.34 17.74 -10.47
CA GLY A 42 -1.74 19.07 -10.25
C GLY A 42 -1.64 19.39 -8.74
N PRO A 43 -2.22 20.50 -8.25
CA PRO A 43 -2.24 20.81 -6.82
C PRO A 43 -3.44 20.20 -6.07
N THR A 44 -4.30 19.42 -6.74
CA THR A 44 -5.60 19.00 -6.20
C THR A 44 -5.67 17.50 -6.01
N CYS A 45 -6.27 17.06 -4.91
CA CYS A 45 -6.62 15.66 -4.69
C CYS A 45 -7.97 15.34 -5.32
N VAL A 46 -7.97 14.44 -6.29
CA VAL A 46 -9.17 14.04 -7.04
C VAL A 46 -9.46 12.55 -6.83
N LEU A 47 -10.72 12.18 -7.01
CA LEU A 47 -11.15 10.78 -6.89
C LEU A 47 -10.35 9.95 -7.88
N ASN A 48 -9.78 8.84 -7.41
CA ASN A 48 -9.03 7.95 -8.26
C ASN A 48 -9.99 7.17 -9.14
N VAL A 49 -10.43 7.72 -10.28
CA VAL A 49 -11.34 7.03 -11.20
C VAL A 49 -10.57 6.15 -12.20
N PRO A 50 -11.18 5.09 -12.75
CA PRO A 50 -10.55 4.29 -13.80
C PRO A 50 -10.16 5.15 -15.02
N GLY A 51 -8.89 5.07 -15.40
CA GLY A 51 -8.39 5.68 -16.64
C GLY A 51 -8.63 4.80 -17.88
N PRO A 52 -8.15 5.22 -19.06
CA PRO A 52 -8.14 4.39 -20.26
C PRO A 52 -7.46 3.04 -20.00
N ASP A 53 -7.97 1.99 -20.63
CA ASP A 53 -7.47 0.61 -20.52
C ASP A 53 -7.51 -0.01 -19.12
N ALA A 54 -8.12 0.68 -18.14
CA ALA A 54 -8.42 0.09 -16.85
C ALA A 54 -9.47 -1.02 -16.98
N HIS A 55 -9.28 -2.12 -16.26
CA HIS A 55 -10.26 -3.21 -16.22
C HIS A 55 -10.86 -3.39 -14.84
N PHE A 56 -12.17 -3.56 -14.81
CA PHE A 56 -12.95 -3.80 -13.60
C PHE A 56 -12.56 -5.13 -12.94
N ILE A 57 -12.46 -5.12 -11.61
CA ILE A 57 -12.27 -6.34 -10.82
C ILE A 57 -13.38 -6.55 -9.78
N SER A 58 -13.84 -5.47 -9.13
CA SER A 58 -14.86 -5.51 -8.08
C SER A 58 -15.44 -4.10 -7.87
N PRO A 59 -16.56 -3.94 -7.14
CA PRO A 59 -17.13 -2.62 -6.87
C PRO A 59 -16.09 -1.66 -6.29
N ASN A 60 -15.98 -0.48 -6.90
CA ASN A 60 -15.02 0.57 -6.57
C ASN A 60 -13.54 0.20 -6.75
N CYS A 61 -13.22 -0.89 -7.47
CA CYS A 61 -11.83 -1.31 -7.74
C CYS A 61 -11.59 -1.72 -9.20
N TRP A 62 -10.38 -1.45 -9.69
CA TRP A 62 -9.92 -1.77 -11.05
C TRP A 62 -8.41 -2.00 -11.06
N ILE A 63 -7.91 -2.60 -12.14
CA ILE A 63 -6.48 -2.66 -12.43
C ILE A 63 -6.16 -1.60 -13.50
N ASN A 64 -5.11 -0.82 -13.27
CA ASN A 64 -4.64 0.20 -14.24
C ASN A 64 -3.75 -0.42 -15.35
N ILE A 65 -3.33 0.39 -16.31
CA ILE A 65 -2.44 -0.04 -17.40
C ILE A 65 -1.07 -0.58 -16.93
N ASN A 66 -0.65 -0.19 -15.72
CA ASN A 66 0.60 -0.66 -15.11
C ASN A 66 0.42 -2.02 -14.40
N GLY A 67 -0.79 -2.56 -14.33
CA GLY A 67 -1.10 -3.79 -13.60
C GLY A 67 -1.33 -3.59 -12.09
N ASP A 68 -1.41 -2.34 -11.61
CA ASP A 68 -1.68 -2.06 -10.20
C ASP A 68 -3.17 -2.13 -9.91
N GLU A 69 -3.53 -2.77 -8.80
CA GLU A 69 -4.86 -2.63 -8.21
C GLU A 69 -5.05 -1.23 -7.61
N ARG A 70 -6.18 -0.62 -7.96
CA ARG A 70 -6.60 0.71 -7.50
C ARG A 70 -8.06 0.63 -7.06
N CYS A 71 -8.37 1.24 -5.93
CA CYS A 71 -9.72 1.34 -5.39
C CYS A 71 -10.00 2.77 -4.92
N TYR A 72 -11.27 3.19 -4.91
CA TYR A 72 -11.72 4.39 -4.18
C TYR A 72 -12.63 4.03 -2.99
N VAL A 73 -12.60 4.87 -1.95
CA VAL A 73 -13.44 4.69 -0.75
C VAL A 73 -14.90 4.93 -1.13
N PRO A 74 -15.86 4.08 -0.70
CA PRO A 74 -17.29 4.29 -0.93
C PRO A 74 -17.82 5.59 -0.30
#